data_AF-A0A8E0RUP7-F1
#
_entry.id   AF-A0A8E0RUP7-F1
#
_cell.length_a   1.000
_cell.length_b   1.000
_cell.length_c   1.000
_cell.angle_alpha   90.00
_cell.angle_beta   90.00
_cell.angle_gamma   90.00
#
_symmetry.space_group_name_H-M   'P 1'
#
loop_
_entity.id
_entity.type
_entity.pdbx_description
1 polymer ?
#
loop_
_entity_poly.entity_id
_entity_poly.type
_entity_poly.pdbx_seq_one_letter_code
_entity_poly.pdbx_strand_id
1 'polypeptide(L)'
;FAASVRPLRTPGVPCLILRLPSIDLGRLVSRLDLVSRKEGLSVDKIVLTQLAEMSDRDIRACLNALQFLKSHLNQACSSSGATQFSLDDLATMTSFGSGLKDVQRSLFDVWKTVFTIPSVHVLSSRVQRRSQAARLMRDGSDFRNPKQARAVMDSESTLAARLDYLREVVESAGDTQPMIMGIFENYLNCRMKDSSLNVARQASNWFTFHDLMFRYIHSNMDFSFLRYTPHLPAWFHLTLATPLGLTSTSGTARGTSSLHWPTAHTEAKTRRQRCSSILDQLLANQWAAPNSSGAEMFGISASSFRFLPKRRFLLDFAPSTLSLLSFTASSLRPLNAQLYSQQETVHLTNLVTLMLSLGLDFSPQQNTETGEVELHLDP
;
A
#
# COMPACT_ATOMS: atom_id res chain seq x y z
N PHE A 1 8.39 -7.07 -9.01
CA PHE A 1 9.01 -7.15 -10.35
C PHE A 1 8.40 -6.09 -11.25
N ALA A 2 9.22 -5.40 -12.05
CA ALA A 2 8.76 -4.36 -12.96
C ALA A 2 7.87 -4.92 -14.09
N ALA A 3 6.85 -4.16 -14.49
CA ALA A 3 5.91 -4.55 -15.55
C ALA A 3 6.60 -4.73 -16.92
N SER A 4 7.69 -4.00 -17.17
CA SER A 4 8.48 -4.03 -18.39
C SER A 4 9.14 -5.38 -18.70
N VAL A 5 9.34 -6.25 -17.70
CA VAL A 5 10.03 -7.56 -17.88
C VAL A 5 9.03 -8.71 -18.09
N ARG A 6 7.72 -8.46 -17.97
CA ARG A 6 6.69 -9.50 -18.18
C ARG A 6 6.72 -10.11 -19.59
N PRO A 7 6.88 -9.35 -20.69
CA PRO A 7 6.93 -9.91 -22.04
C PRO A 7 8.08 -10.91 -22.26
N LEU A 8 9.19 -10.75 -21.53
CA LEU A 8 10.36 -11.62 -21.61
C LEU A 8 10.21 -12.94 -20.83
N ARG A 9 9.10 -13.09 -20.10
CA ARG A 9 8.77 -14.28 -19.28
C ARG A 9 7.55 -15.03 -19.81
N THR A 10 6.96 -14.54 -20.91
CA THR A 10 5.83 -15.20 -21.57
C THR A 10 6.26 -16.59 -22.05
N PRO A 11 5.45 -17.64 -21.83
CA PRO A 11 5.74 -18.97 -22.35
C PRO A 11 5.97 -18.91 -23.87
N GLY A 12 7.08 -19.44 -24.35
CA GLY A 12 7.49 -19.43 -25.77
C GLY A 12 8.61 -18.45 -26.13
N VAL A 13 9.04 -17.56 -25.22
CA VAL A 13 10.20 -16.68 -25.45
C VAL A 13 11.49 -17.35 -24.98
N PRO A 14 12.54 -17.48 -25.82
CA PRO A 14 13.80 -18.14 -25.43
C PRO A 14 14.63 -17.25 -24.50
N CYS A 15 14.35 -17.32 -23.19
CA CYS A 15 15.05 -16.56 -22.15
C CYS A 15 15.45 -17.47 -20.98
N LEU A 16 16.76 -17.53 -20.68
CA LEU A 16 17.28 -18.25 -19.51
C LEU A 16 17.20 -17.35 -18.26
N ILE A 17 16.26 -17.64 -17.37
CA ILE A 17 16.09 -16.87 -16.13
C ILE A 17 16.98 -17.44 -15.04
N LEU A 18 18.08 -16.76 -14.75
CA LEU A 18 18.94 -17.07 -13.61
C LEU A 18 18.47 -16.30 -12.37
N ARG A 19 18.04 -17.02 -11.33
CA ARG A 19 17.68 -16.43 -10.02
C ARG A 19 18.91 -16.46 -9.12
N LEU A 20 19.43 -15.30 -8.79
CA LEU A 20 20.53 -15.16 -7.84
C LEU A 20 19.98 -15.27 -6.41
N PRO A 21 20.50 -16.20 -5.57
CA PRO A 21 20.11 -16.28 -4.17
C PRO A 21 20.65 -15.07 -3.39
N SER A 22 20.03 -14.78 -2.25
CA SER A 22 20.59 -13.81 -1.31
C SER A 22 21.94 -14.30 -0.78
N ILE A 23 22.83 -13.36 -0.51
CA ILE A 23 24.21 -13.68 -0.12
C ILE A 23 24.21 -14.15 1.33
N ASP A 24 24.99 -15.20 1.60
CA ASP A 24 25.21 -15.68 2.96
C ASP A 24 25.99 -14.64 3.80
N LEU A 25 25.53 -14.42 5.02
CA LEU A 25 26.08 -13.41 5.93
C LEU A 25 27.55 -13.70 6.28
N GLY A 26 27.87 -14.96 6.60
CA GLY A 26 29.23 -15.36 6.95
C GLY A 26 30.20 -15.16 5.80
N ARG A 27 29.79 -15.53 4.58
CA ARG A 27 30.58 -15.30 3.36
C ARG A 27 30.80 -13.82 3.08
N LEU A 28 29.78 -12.98 3.24
CA LEU A 28 29.89 -11.54 3.04
C LEU A 28 30.85 -10.92 4.06
N VAL A 29 30.68 -11.20 5.35
CA VAL A 29 31.55 -10.70 6.43
C VAL A 29 33.01 -11.11 6.22
N SER A 30 33.26 -12.37 5.85
CA SER A 30 34.61 -12.84 5.56
C SER A 30 35.25 -12.10 4.39
N ARG A 31 34.47 -11.78 3.34
CA ARG A 31 34.94 -10.99 2.20
C ARG A 31 35.18 -9.54 2.56
N LEU A 32 34.31 -8.92 3.36
CA LEU A 32 34.48 -7.55 3.83
C LEU A 32 35.70 -7.43 4.75
N ASP A 33 35.94 -8.39 5.66
CA ASP A 33 37.14 -8.43 6.51
C ASP A 33 38.42 -8.48 5.67
N LEU A 34 38.44 -9.32 4.62
CA LEU A 34 39.56 -9.37 3.68
C LEU A 34 39.79 -8.03 2.96
N VAL A 35 38.72 -7.37 2.49
CA VAL A 35 38.81 -6.08 1.81
C VAL A 35 39.30 -5.00 2.79
N SER A 36 38.75 -4.92 3.98
CA SER A 36 39.14 -3.97 5.02
C SER A 36 40.62 -4.08 5.36
N ARG A 37 41.14 -5.31 5.56
CA ARG A 37 42.57 -5.55 5.81
C ARG A 37 43.46 -5.12 4.65
N LYS A 38 43.06 -5.39 3.40
CA LYS A 38 43.80 -4.95 2.21
C LYS A 38 43.82 -3.43 2.07
N GLU A 39 42.75 -2.78 2.48
CA GLU A 39 42.57 -1.32 2.42
C GLU A 39 43.13 -0.59 3.66
N GLY A 40 43.76 -1.30 4.60
CA GLY A 40 44.35 -0.72 5.81
C GLY A 40 43.33 -0.28 6.88
N LEU A 41 42.08 -0.73 6.76
CA LEU A 41 41.00 -0.46 7.72
C LEU A 41 40.98 -1.56 8.79
N SER A 42 41.21 -1.19 10.05
CA SER A 42 41.06 -2.10 11.19
C SER A 42 39.62 -2.05 11.70
N VAL A 43 38.77 -2.95 11.18
CA VAL A 43 37.34 -3.05 11.55
C VAL A 43 37.07 -4.39 12.22
N ASP A 44 36.37 -4.36 13.36
CA ASP A 44 35.96 -5.58 14.05
C ASP A 44 34.90 -6.38 13.26
N LYS A 45 34.93 -7.71 13.36
CA LYS A 45 33.98 -8.59 12.66
C LYS A 45 32.55 -8.38 13.12
N ILE A 46 32.34 -7.99 14.38
CA ILE A 46 31.02 -7.67 14.93
C ILE A 46 30.41 -6.49 14.17
N VAL A 47 31.20 -5.45 13.94
CA VAL A 47 30.81 -4.28 13.16
C VAL A 47 30.50 -4.66 11.71
N LEU A 48 31.37 -5.45 11.05
CA LEU A 48 31.14 -5.86 9.67
C LEU A 48 29.87 -6.70 9.53
N THR A 49 29.54 -7.49 10.56
CA THR A 49 28.29 -8.26 10.62
C THR A 49 27.08 -7.33 10.71
N GLN A 50 27.12 -6.34 11.60
CA GLN A 50 26.05 -5.35 11.73
C GLN A 50 25.89 -4.51 10.45
N LEU A 51 26.99 -4.09 9.82
CA LEU A 51 26.95 -3.35 8.56
C LEU A 51 26.32 -4.16 7.42
N ALA A 52 26.66 -5.46 7.35
CA ALA A 52 26.09 -6.39 6.37
C ALA A 52 24.60 -6.62 6.58
N GLU A 53 24.15 -6.70 7.83
CA GLU A 53 22.72 -6.81 8.17
C GLU A 53 21.96 -5.51 7.86
N MET A 54 22.51 -4.35 8.22
CA MET A 54 21.94 -3.04 7.90
C MET A 54 21.83 -2.79 6.39
N SER A 55 22.78 -3.31 5.62
CA SER A 55 22.82 -3.18 4.17
C SER A 55 21.96 -4.22 3.44
N ASP A 56 21.16 -5.02 4.16
CA ASP A 56 20.38 -6.15 3.61
C ASP A 56 21.24 -7.09 2.75
N ARG A 57 22.49 -7.30 3.18
CA ARG A 57 23.50 -8.13 2.51
C ARG A 57 23.83 -7.71 1.08
N ASP A 58 23.58 -6.45 0.73
CA ASP A 58 24.03 -5.85 -0.53
C ASP A 58 25.52 -5.53 -0.47
N ILE A 59 26.31 -6.19 -1.33
CA ILE A 59 27.77 -6.01 -1.43
C ILE A 59 28.12 -4.56 -1.74
N ARG A 60 27.40 -3.91 -2.66
CA ARG A 60 27.71 -2.54 -3.09
C ARG A 60 27.48 -1.56 -1.96
N ALA A 61 26.36 -1.69 -1.26
CA ALA A 61 26.05 -0.85 -0.11
C ALA A 61 27.10 -1.01 1.00
N CYS A 62 27.48 -2.25 1.33
CA CYS A 62 28.53 -2.51 2.33
C CYS A 62 29.88 -1.88 1.95
N LEU A 63 30.30 -2.02 0.69
CA LEU A 63 31.57 -1.46 0.21
C LEU A 63 31.53 0.07 0.16
N ASN A 64 30.44 0.67 -0.32
CA ASN A 64 30.28 2.12 -0.36
C ASN A 64 30.30 2.72 1.05
N ALA A 65 29.67 2.05 2.02
CA ALA A 65 29.76 2.42 3.42
C ALA A 65 31.21 2.40 3.89
N LEU A 66 31.93 1.29 3.72
CA LEU A 66 33.35 1.19 4.10
C LEU A 66 34.24 2.23 3.39
N GLN A 67 33.96 2.56 2.13
CA GLN A 67 34.68 3.58 1.38
C GLN A 67 34.42 4.98 1.95
N PHE A 68 33.16 5.30 2.26
CA PHE A 68 32.79 6.56 2.91
C PHE A 68 33.44 6.69 4.28
N LEU A 69 33.44 5.61 5.07
CA LEU A 69 34.11 5.53 6.37
C LEU A 69 35.61 5.84 6.25
N LYS A 70 36.30 5.20 5.30
CA LYS A 70 37.73 5.44 5.05
C LYS A 70 38.01 6.89 4.68
N SER A 71 37.18 7.47 3.81
CA SER A 71 37.32 8.88 3.41
C SER A 71 37.15 9.83 4.60
N HIS A 72 36.17 9.57 5.47
CA HIS A 72 35.87 10.43 6.62
C HIS A 72 36.97 10.32 7.70
N LEU A 73 37.47 9.12 7.97
CA LEU A 73 38.58 8.90 8.92
C LEU A 73 39.89 9.53 8.42
N ASN A 74 40.16 9.48 7.11
CA ASN A 74 41.32 10.15 6.53
C ASN A 74 41.24 11.68 6.61
N GLN A 75 40.04 12.27 6.57
CA GLN A 75 39.84 13.71 6.77
C GLN A 75 40.00 14.12 8.25
N ALA A 76 39.53 13.28 9.19
CA ALA A 76 39.63 13.55 10.62
C ALA A 76 41.05 13.33 11.19
N CYS A 77 41.83 12.41 10.62
CA CYS A 77 43.17 12.06 11.08
C CYS A 77 44.24 12.41 10.03
N SER A 78 44.67 13.67 9.99
CA SER A 78 45.87 14.08 9.24
C SER A 78 47.19 13.74 9.96
N SER A 79 47.16 13.05 11.11
CA SER A 79 48.34 12.60 11.84
C SER A 79 48.31 11.08 12.06
N SER A 80 49.34 10.45 11.51
CA SER A 80 49.68 9.02 11.50
C SER A 80 49.31 8.22 12.76
N GLY A 81 48.59 7.11 12.56
CA GLY A 81 48.62 5.96 13.47
C GLY A 81 47.27 5.25 13.64
N ALA A 82 47.05 4.18 12.87
CA ALA A 82 45.98 3.18 13.01
C ALA A 82 44.54 3.71 13.12
N THR A 83 43.83 3.70 11.99
CA THR A 83 42.38 3.95 11.92
C THR A 83 41.61 2.76 12.50
N GLN A 84 41.40 2.76 13.82
CA GLN A 84 40.52 1.81 14.48
C GLN A 84 39.07 2.28 14.35
N PHE A 85 38.23 1.40 13.83
CA PHE A 85 36.80 1.66 13.71
C PHE A 85 36.07 1.17 14.96
N SER A 86 35.39 2.06 15.69
CA SER A 86 34.56 1.71 16.85
C SER A 86 33.07 1.58 16.50
N LEU A 87 32.34 0.82 17.30
CA LEU A 87 30.88 0.70 17.22
C LEU A 87 30.17 2.06 17.38
N ASP A 88 30.78 2.98 18.14
CA ASP A 88 30.27 4.34 18.35
C ASP A 88 30.39 5.22 17.08
N ASP A 89 31.37 4.96 16.22
CA ASP A 89 31.52 5.65 14.92
C ASP A 89 30.45 5.16 13.93
N LEU A 90 30.08 3.88 13.98
CA LEU A 90 28.91 3.36 13.25
C LEU A 90 27.61 4.03 13.74
N ALA A 91 27.44 4.12 15.06
CA ALA A 91 26.26 4.72 15.67
C ALA A 91 26.15 6.22 15.38
N THR A 92 27.25 6.98 15.43
CA THR A 92 27.25 8.41 15.08
C THR A 92 26.89 8.61 13.61
N MET A 93 27.40 7.79 12.70
CA MET A 93 27.07 7.88 11.27
C MET A 93 25.65 7.45 10.91
N THR A 94 25.06 6.54 11.69
CA THR A 94 23.61 6.27 11.61
C THR A 94 22.75 7.36 12.27
N SER A 95 23.31 8.09 13.25
CA SER A 95 22.61 9.17 13.97
C SER A 95 22.63 10.52 13.27
N PHE A 96 23.63 10.79 12.42
CA PHE A 96 23.74 12.01 11.62
C PHE A 96 22.83 12.03 10.38
N GLY A 97 21.89 11.08 10.31
CA GLY A 97 20.81 11.05 9.35
C GLY A 97 21.05 10.01 8.27
N SER A 98 20.36 8.88 8.36
CA SER A 98 19.87 8.09 7.21
C SER A 98 20.83 7.88 6.01
N GLY A 99 22.15 7.89 6.24
CA GLY A 99 23.13 8.23 5.19
C GLY A 99 23.96 7.06 4.69
N LEU A 100 23.79 5.86 5.27
CA LEU A 100 24.47 4.65 4.78
C LEU A 100 23.53 3.75 3.96
N LYS A 101 22.22 3.98 4.05
CA LYS A 101 21.18 3.44 3.16
C LYS A 101 19.89 4.22 3.46
N ASP A 102 19.10 4.56 2.45
CA ASP A 102 17.65 4.68 2.63
C ASP A 102 17.20 3.30 3.11
N VAL A 103 17.21 3.08 4.42
CA VAL A 103 16.59 1.89 5.01
C VAL A 103 15.10 2.13 4.83
N GLN A 104 14.60 1.81 3.65
CA GLN A 104 13.17 1.76 3.39
C GLN A 104 12.62 0.67 4.28
N ARG A 105 12.15 1.07 5.46
CA ARG A 105 11.41 0.16 6.32
C ARG A 105 10.22 -0.33 5.52
N SER A 106 9.95 -1.62 5.61
CA SER A 106 8.85 -2.20 4.86
C SER A 106 7.54 -1.51 5.28
N LEU A 107 6.61 -1.33 4.35
CA LEU A 107 5.30 -0.75 4.66
C LEU A 107 4.58 -1.54 5.77
N PHE A 108 4.81 -2.85 5.85
CA PHE A 108 4.32 -3.69 6.95
C PHE A 108 4.91 -3.31 8.30
N ASP A 109 6.20 -3.00 8.36
CA ASP A 109 6.82 -2.50 9.60
C ASP A 109 6.23 -1.14 9.99
N VAL A 110 5.98 -0.27 9.02
CA VAL A 110 5.31 1.01 9.26
C VAL A 110 3.92 0.78 9.84
N TRP A 111 3.07 0.00 9.19
CA TRP A 111 1.72 -0.28 9.71
C TRP A 111 1.75 -0.94 11.09
N LYS A 112 2.69 -1.86 11.32
CA LYS A 112 2.91 -2.46 12.63
C LYS A 112 3.22 -1.38 13.66
N THR A 113 4.19 -0.51 13.39
CA THR A 113 4.57 0.58 14.31
C THR A 113 3.45 1.59 14.55
N VAL A 114 2.61 1.88 13.56
CA VAL A 114 1.43 2.74 13.73
C VAL A 114 0.47 2.14 14.76
N PHE A 115 0.22 0.82 14.71
CA PHE A 115 -0.75 0.17 15.61
C PHE A 115 -0.14 -0.45 16.88
N THR A 116 1.20 -0.48 17.03
CA THR A 116 1.89 -1.05 18.19
C THR A 116 2.63 0.01 18.99
N ILE A 117 2.46 0.02 20.31
CA ILE A 117 3.30 0.85 21.20
C ILE A 117 4.73 0.27 21.21
N PRO A 118 5.77 1.09 20.96
CA PRO A 118 7.16 0.62 21.00
C PRO A 118 7.55 0.10 22.38
N SER A 119 8.51 -0.83 22.44
CA SER A 119 8.98 -1.40 23.70
C SER A 119 9.67 -0.35 24.59
N VAL A 120 9.62 -0.58 25.90
CA VAL A 120 10.19 0.33 26.91
C VAL A 120 11.68 0.58 26.69
N HIS A 121 12.45 -0.41 26.24
CA HIS A 121 13.87 -0.27 25.94
C HIS A 121 14.16 0.70 24.77
N VAL A 122 13.31 0.69 23.75
CA VAL A 122 13.46 1.62 22.61
C VAL A 122 13.12 3.04 23.04
N LEU A 123 12.10 3.21 23.88
CA LEU A 123 11.68 4.52 24.37
C LEU A 123 12.66 5.09 25.40
N SER A 124 13.20 4.27 26.31
CA SER A 124 14.10 4.74 27.38
C SER A 124 15.39 5.34 26.83
N SER A 125 16.02 4.69 25.84
CA SER A 125 17.21 5.22 25.18
C SER A 125 16.97 6.57 24.50
N ARG A 126 15.79 6.75 23.89
CA ARG A 126 15.41 8.00 23.20
C ARG A 126 15.04 9.12 24.18
N VAL A 127 14.32 8.81 25.25
CA VAL A 127 14.05 9.75 26.35
C VAL A 127 15.36 10.21 26.99
N GLN A 128 16.32 9.31 27.18
CA GLN A 128 17.64 9.64 27.71
C GLN A 128 18.40 10.60 26.78
N ARG A 129 18.44 10.33 25.46
CA ARG A 129 19.03 11.25 24.47
C ARG A 129 18.36 12.63 24.50
N ARG A 130 17.03 12.67 24.53
CA ARG A 130 16.25 13.93 24.57
C ARG A 130 16.51 14.72 25.85
N SER A 131 16.60 14.05 27.00
CA SER A 131 16.90 14.70 28.27
C SER A 131 18.35 15.23 28.33
N GLN A 132 19.31 14.54 27.71
CA GLN A 132 20.69 15.02 27.57
C GLN A 132 20.75 16.26 26.66
N ALA A 133 20.09 16.25 25.50
CA ALA A 133 20.01 17.40 24.62
C ALA A 133 19.33 18.61 25.29
N ALA A 134 18.25 18.39 26.04
CA ALA A 134 17.56 19.44 26.79
C ALA A 134 18.42 20.04 27.93
N ARG A 135 19.31 19.23 28.55
CA ARG A 135 20.24 19.71 29.58
C ARG A 135 21.34 20.60 29.00
N LEU A 136 21.79 20.34 27.76
CA LEU A 136 22.77 21.18 27.07
C LEU A 136 22.20 22.54 26.67
N MET A 137 20.87 22.65 26.54
CA MET A 137 20.17 23.87 26.13
C MET A 137 19.62 24.69 27.30
N ARG A 138 19.66 24.17 28.53
CA ARG A 138 19.08 24.82 29.71
C ARG A 138 20.18 25.37 30.61
N ASP A 139 20.59 26.59 30.31
CA ASP A 139 21.32 27.45 31.25
C ASP A 139 20.31 28.13 32.19
N GLY A 140 20.64 28.18 33.49
CA GLY A 140 19.95 29.04 34.46
C GLY A 140 18.60 28.58 35.05
N SER A 141 18.61 28.38 36.38
CA SER A 141 17.55 28.65 37.37
C SER A 141 16.08 28.40 37.00
N ASP A 142 15.48 27.33 37.54
CA ASP A 142 14.04 27.33 37.83
C ASP A 142 13.74 26.48 39.07
N PHE A 143 13.36 27.16 40.15
CA PHE A 143 12.84 26.58 41.40
C PHE A 143 11.39 26.13 41.18
N ARG A 144 11.19 24.96 40.58
CA ARG A 144 9.90 24.27 40.54
C ARG A 144 9.96 22.98 41.35
N ASN A 145 8.89 22.70 42.09
CA ASN A 145 8.78 21.55 42.99
C ASN A 145 9.15 20.24 42.25
N PRO A 146 10.27 19.56 42.61
CA PRO A 146 10.93 18.62 41.70
C PRO A 146 10.18 17.30 41.48
N LYS A 147 9.24 16.92 42.37
CA LYS A 147 8.55 15.62 42.31
C LYS A 147 7.36 15.61 41.32
N GLN A 148 6.53 16.64 41.32
CA GLN A 148 5.41 16.77 40.36
C GLN A 148 5.88 17.18 38.97
N ALA A 149 6.88 18.08 38.87
CA ALA A 149 7.47 18.46 37.59
C ALA A 149 8.16 17.28 36.90
N ARG A 150 8.82 16.37 37.65
CA ARG A 150 9.45 15.16 37.07
C ARG A 150 8.42 14.19 36.49
N ALA A 151 7.36 13.83 37.22
CA ALA A 151 6.38 12.85 36.73
C ALA A 151 5.61 13.31 35.47
N VAL A 152 5.27 14.60 35.39
CA VAL A 152 4.61 15.19 34.20
C VAL A 152 5.60 15.28 33.04
N MET A 153 6.84 15.71 33.28
CA MET A 153 7.90 15.78 32.28
C MET A 153 8.30 14.39 31.75
N ASP A 154 8.25 13.35 32.59
CA ASP A 154 8.53 11.96 32.20
C ASP A 154 7.40 11.39 31.30
N SER A 155 6.15 11.79 31.53
CA SER A 155 5.01 11.37 30.70
C SER A 155 4.98 12.10 29.33
N GLU A 156 5.28 13.39 29.32
CA GLU A 156 5.35 14.18 28.08
C GLU A 156 6.59 13.81 27.24
N SER A 157 7.73 13.56 27.89
CA SER A 157 8.95 13.14 27.20
C SER A 157 8.84 11.74 26.59
N THR A 158 8.11 10.82 27.23
CA THR A 158 7.83 9.50 26.65
C THR A 158 6.89 9.59 25.45
N LEU A 159 5.86 10.44 25.49
CA LEU A 159 4.99 10.72 24.35
C LEU A 159 5.77 11.33 23.18
N ALA A 160 6.62 12.32 23.46
CA ALA A 160 7.46 12.96 22.46
C ALA A 160 8.45 11.95 21.83
N ALA A 161 9.12 11.13 22.65
CA ALA A 161 10.02 10.09 22.16
C ALA A 161 9.30 9.04 21.31
N ARG A 162 8.04 8.73 21.64
CA ARG A 162 7.17 7.83 20.88
C ARG A 162 6.78 8.41 19.52
N LEU A 163 6.44 9.70 19.46
CA LEU A 163 6.14 10.40 18.21
C LEU A 163 7.39 10.61 17.34
N ASP A 164 8.53 10.95 17.95
CA ASP A 164 9.82 11.06 17.26
C ASP A 164 10.21 9.72 16.61
N TYR A 165 10.05 8.61 17.34
CA TYR A 165 10.26 7.27 16.80
C TYR A 165 9.34 6.98 15.62
N LEU A 166 8.04 7.22 15.76
CA LEU A 166 7.07 6.98 14.69
C LEU A 166 7.37 7.81 13.45
N ARG A 167 7.70 9.10 13.62
CA ARG A 167 8.04 9.99 12.52
C ARG A 167 9.25 9.47 11.73
N GLU A 168 10.31 9.05 12.43
CA GLU A 168 11.49 8.44 11.80
C GLU A 168 11.13 7.18 10.99
N VAL A 169 10.24 6.32 11.52
CA VAL A 169 9.75 5.14 10.79
C VAL A 169 8.96 5.53 9.54
N VAL A 170 8.04 6.48 9.67
CA VAL A 170 7.17 6.92 8.58
C VAL A 170 7.96 7.62 7.48
N GLU A 171 8.91 8.48 7.84
CA GLU A 171 9.78 9.17 6.89
C GLU A 171 10.70 8.17 6.16
N SER A 172 11.17 7.13 6.85
CA SER A 172 12.01 6.09 6.23
C SER A 172 11.28 5.27 5.16
N ALA A 173 9.95 5.23 5.16
CA ALA A 173 9.17 4.40 4.22
C ALA A 173 9.17 4.95 2.78
N GLY A 174 9.36 6.27 2.61
CA GLY A 174 9.34 6.98 1.31
C GLY A 174 7.96 7.07 0.63
N ASP A 175 7.17 6.00 0.64
CA ASP A 175 5.91 5.89 -0.10
C ASP A 175 4.69 6.24 0.77
N THR A 176 4.20 7.47 0.60
CA THR A 176 3.07 7.99 1.39
C THR A 176 1.73 7.35 1.05
N GLN A 177 1.44 7.12 -0.23
CA GLN A 177 0.14 6.59 -0.67
C GLN A 177 -0.19 5.17 -0.20
N PRO A 178 0.65 4.15 -0.47
CA PRO A 178 0.36 2.79 -0.02
C PRO A 178 0.42 2.69 1.50
N MET A 179 1.25 3.51 2.17
CA MET A 179 1.27 3.60 3.62
C MET A 179 -0.11 4.01 4.17
N ILE A 180 -0.67 5.13 3.69
CA ILE A 180 -1.97 5.64 4.17
C ILE A 180 -3.09 4.66 3.84
N MET A 181 -3.07 4.05 2.65
CA MET A 181 -4.08 3.06 2.26
C MET A 181 -4.03 1.81 3.15
N GLY A 182 -2.84 1.34 3.53
CA GLY A 182 -2.72 0.22 4.46
C GLY A 182 -3.20 0.55 5.88
N ILE A 183 -3.06 1.80 6.33
CA ILE A 183 -3.69 2.25 7.58
C ILE A 183 -5.22 2.22 7.43
N PHE A 184 -5.76 2.71 6.30
CA PHE A 184 -7.20 2.70 6.01
C PHE A 184 -7.80 1.29 5.95
N GLU A 185 -7.08 0.32 5.39
CA GLU A 185 -7.53 -1.08 5.32
C GLU A 185 -7.60 -1.73 6.71
N ASN A 186 -6.67 -1.37 7.61
CA ASN A 186 -6.46 -2.09 8.87
C ASN A 186 -6.99 -1.39 10.13
N TYR A 187 -7.32 -0.09 10.09
CA TYR A 187 -7.67 0.64 11.33
C TYR A 187 -8.96 0.13 12.00
N LEU A 188 -9.93 -0.38 11.23
CA LEU A 188 -11.16 -0.97 11.78
C LEU A 188 -10.94 -2.32 12.44
N ASN A 189 -9.84 -3.00 12.11
CA ASN A 189 -9.44 -4.25 12.76
C ASN A 189 -8.78 -3.99 14.13
N CYS A 190 -8.55 -2.74 14.50
CA CYS A 190 -8.11 -2.37 15.85
C CYS A 190 -9.25 -2.55 16.84
N ARG A 191 -8.94 -3.00 18.07
CA ARG A 191 -9.91 -2.97 19.17
C ARG A 191 -10.16 -1.54 19.61
N MET A 192 -11.25 -0.97 19.12
CA MET A 192 -11.72 0.35 19.53
C MET A 192 -12.38 0.23 20.92
N LYS A 193 -11.89 0.99 21.90
CA LYS A 193 -12.43 0.97 23.28
C LYS A 193 -13.75 1.73 23.43
N ASP A 194 -14.11 2.48 22.40
CA ASP A 194 -15.25 3.40 22.40
C ASP A 194 -16.48 2.74 21.78
N SER A 195 -17.57 2.65 22.56
CA SER A 195 -18.87 2.14 22.09
C SER A 195 -19.64 3.16 21.23
N SER A 196 -19.29 4.44 21.30
CA SER A 196 -19.96 5.52 20.55
C SER A 196 -19.47 5.67 19.11
N LEU A 197 -18.50 4.86 18.66
CA LEU A 197 -17.86 4.93 17.35
C LEU A 197 -17.25 6.32 17.03
N ASN A 198 -17.04 7.17 18.03
CA ASN A 198 -16.53 8.52 17.83
C ASN A 198 -15.08 8.49 17.32
N VAL A 199 -14.27 7.53 17.77
CA VAL A 199 -12.92 7.32 17.25
C VAL A 199 -12.95 6.96 15.75
N ALA A 200 -13.89 6.13 15.30
CA ALA A 200 -14.02 5.76 13.89
C ALA A 200 -14.48 6.96 13.05
N ARG A 201 -15.40 7.77 13.59
CA ARG A 201 -15.84 9.03 12.97
C ARG A 201 -14.68 10.02 12.82
N GLN A 202 -13.87 10.21 13.86
CA GLN A 202 -12.70 11.08 13.80
C GLN A 202 -11.64 10.56 12.82
N ALA A 203 -11.42 9.24 12.76
CA ALA A 203 -10.53 8.61 11.78
C ALA A 203 -10.95 8.95 10.35
N SER A 204 -12.25 8.87 10.04
CA SER A 204 -12.80 9.26 8.73
C SER A 204 -12.53 10.73 8.39
N ASN A 205 -12.65 11.64 9.36
CA ASN A 205 -12.32 13.06 9.17
C ASN A 205 -10.83 13.25 8.86
N TRP A 206 -9.93 12.53 9.54
CA TRP A 206 -8.50 12.58 9.26
C TRP A 206 -8.15 12.06 7.87
N PHE A 207 -8.77 10.97 7.42
CA PHE A 207 -8.60 10.50 6.05
C PHE A 207 -9.11 11.52 5.03
N THR A 208 -10.27 12.12 5.27
CA THR A 208 -10.83 13.16 4.40
C THR A 208 -9.89 14.38 4.30
N PHE A 209 -9.34 14.82 5.43
CA PHE A 209 -8.35 15.89 5.48
C PHE A 209 -7.10 15.55 4.66
N HIS A 210 -6.55 14.35 4.84
CA HIS A 210 -5.40 13.89 4.07
C HIS A 210 -5.71 13.82 2.57
N ASP A 211 -6.88 13.33 2.18
CA ASP A 211 -7.28 13.21 0.77
C ASP A 211 -7.39 14.59 0.09
N LEU A 212 -7.95 15.58 0.80
CA LEU A 212 -8.02 16.97 0.32
C LEU A 212 -6.62 17.58 0.17
N MET A 213 -5.77 17.41 1.18
CA MET A 213 -4.39 17.89 1.15
C MET A 213 -3.60 17.23 0.02
N PHE A 214 -3.71 15.90 -0.12
CA PHE A 214 -3.00 15.14 -1.16
C PHE A 214 -3.48 15.54 -2.56
N ARG A 215 -4.78 15.76 -2.76
CA ARG A 215 -5.32 16.29 -4.02
C ARG A 215 -4.75 17.66 -4.35
N TYR A 216 -4.68 18.57 -3.37
CA TYR A 216 -4.11 19.90 -3.54
C TYR A 216 -2.62 19.84 -3.93
N ILE A 217 -1.84 19.00 -3.23
CA ILE A 217 -0.41 18.79 -3.54
C ILE A 217 -0.23 18.39 -5.01
N HIS A 218 -1.03 17.44 -5.51
CA HIS A 218 -0.86 16.89 -6.85
C HIS A 218 -1.49 17.77 -7.94
N SER A 219 -2.56 18.51 -7.65
CA SER A 219 -3.16 19.42 -8.63
C SER A 219 -2.31 20.67 -8.84
N ASN A 220 -1.65 21.16 -7.78
CA ASN A 220 -0.91 22.43 -7.80
C ASN A 220 0.61 22.25 -7.80
N MET A 221 1.10 21.01 -7.64
CA MET A 221 2.52 20.67 -7.52
C MET A 221 3.23 21.37 -6.35
N ASP A 222 2.48 21.77 -5.31
CA ASP A 222 3.04 22.36 -4.09
C ASP A 222 3.37 21.25 -3.09
N PHE A 223 4.62 20.78 -3.14
CA PHE A 223 5.13 19.73 -2.27
C PHE A 223 5.51 20.23 -0.86
N SER A 224 5.39 21.52 -0.58
CA SER A 224 5.64 22.07 0.77
C SER A 224 4.74 21.43 1.83
N PHE A 225 3.55 20.98 1.42
CA PHE A 225 2.59 20.31 2.29
C PHE A 225 2.93 18.84 2.61
N LEU A 226 3.89 18.20 1.92
CA LEU A 226 4.32 16.83 2.25
C LEU A 226 4.88 16.71 3.67
N ARG A 227 5.36 17.81 4.26
CA ARG A 227 5.80 17.86 5.67
C ARG A 227 4.69 17.46 6.65
N TYR A 228 3.42 17.56 6.25
CA TYR A 228 2.28 17.22 7.11
C TYR A 228 1.87 15.75 7.02
N THR A 229 2.43 14.96 6.10
CA THR A 229 2.05 13.55 5.91
C THR A 229 2.25 12.68 7.16
N PRO A 230 3.30 12.85 7.98
CA PRO A 230 3.48 12.05 9.21
C PRO A 230 2.41 12.27 10.30
N HIS A 231 1.61 13.35 10.21
CA HIS A 231 0.61 13.65 11.24
C HIS A 231 -0.56 12.66 11.27
N LEU A 232 -0.98 12.14 10.11
CA LEU A 232 -2.07 11.16 10.06
C LEU A 232 -1.64 9.86 10.79
N PRO A 233 -0.53 9.19 10.41
CA PRO A 233 -0.03 8.05 11.17
C PRO A 233 0.15 8.33 12.66
N ALA A 234 0.61 9.53 13.03
CA ALA A 234 0.74 9.95 14.42
C ALA A 234 -0.59 9.97 15.18
N TRP A 235 -1.66 10.52 14.59
CA TRP A 235 -2.97 10.51 15.22
C TRP A 235 -3.50 9.09 15.43
N PHE A 236 -3.37 8.21 14.42
CA PHE A 236 -3.78 6.80 14.54
C PHE A 236 -2.97 6.07 15.62
N HIS A 237 -1.68 6.38 15.73
CA HIS A 237 -0.84 5.80 16.77
C HIS A 237 -1.26 6.24 18.18
N LEU A 238 -1.61 7.51 18.36
CA LEU A 238 -2.04 8.02 19.66
C LEU A 238 -3.39 7.45 20.10
N THR A 239 -4.29 7.20 19.14
CA THR A 239 -5.67 6.79 19.43
C THR A 239 -5.90 5.28 19.44
N LEU A 240 -5.27 4.54 18.53
CA LEU A 240 -5.55 3.12 18.30
C LEU A 240 -4.42 2.17 18.69
N ALA A 241 -3.19 2.66 18.88
CA ALA A 241 -2.09 1.75 19.16
C ALA A 241 -2.22 1.07 20.53
N THR A 242 -1.89 -0.21 20.57
CA THR A 242 -1.86 -0.99 21.81
C THR A 242 -0.50 -1.68 21.97
N PRO A 243 -0.12 -2.11 23.19
CA PRO A 243 1.14 -2.84 23.40
C PRO A 243 1.21 -4.17 22.64
N LEU A 244 0.05 -4.77 22.36
CA LEU A 244 -0.09 -6.05 21.64
C LEU A 244 -0.29 -5.87 20.13
N GLY A 245 -0.50 -4.64 19.65
CA GLY A 245 -0.81 -4.35 18.24
C GLY A 245 -2.24 -4.68 17.83
N LEU A 246 -2.42 -4.99 16.55
CA LEU A 246 -3.68 -5.47 16.00
C LEU A 246 -3.99 -6.86 16.58
N THR A 247 -5.03 -6.95 17.41
CA THR A 247 -5.47 -8.22 18.00
C THR A 247 -6.73 -8.67 17.29
N SER A 248 -6.73 -9.89 16.75
CA SER A 248 -7.92 -10.46 16.10
C SER A 248 -9.13 -10.41 17.06
N THR A 249 -10.28 -10.08 16.50
CA THR A 249 -11.57 -9.99 17.19
C THR A 249 -12.11 -11.36 17.61
N SER A 250 -11.53 -12.46 17.10
CA SER A 250 -11.80 -13.81 17.61
C SER A 250 -10.91 -14.11 18.82
N GLY A 251 -11.50 -14.25 20.01
CA GLY A 251 -10.83 -14.60 21.27
C GLY A 251 -10.14 -15.97 21.32
N THR A 252 -9.86 -16.58 20.17
CA THR A 252 -9.36 -17.95 20.01
C THR A 252 -8.26 -18.03 18.95
N ALA A 253 -7.15 -17.32 19.13
CA ALA A 253 -5.85 -17.74 18.57
C ALA A 253 -4.70 -16.87 19.11
N ARG A 254 -3.79 -17.49 19.87
CA ARG A 254 -2.41 -17.03 19.98
C ARG A 254 -1.72 -17.34 18.65
N GLY A 255 -1.82 -16.45 17.67
CA GLY A 255 -1.17 -16.63 16.38
C GLY A 255 -1.54 -15.53 15.40
N THR A 256 -0.58 -14.65 15.12
CA THR A 256 -0.52 -13.67 14.03
C THR A 256 -1.64 -12.62 13.93
N SER A 257 -1.31 -11.39 14.31
CA SER A 257 -1.96 -10.16 13.86
C SER A 257 -1.89 -10.06 12.33
N SER A 258 -2.95 -10.38 11.59
CA SER A 258 -2.91 -10.25 10.13
C SER A 258 -3.12 -8.80 9.71
N LEU A 259 -2.01 -8.06 9.58
CA LEU A 259 -1.98 -6.87 8.74
C LEU A 259 -2.30 -7.31 7.30
N HIS A 260 -3.33 -6.71 6.72
CA HIS A 260 -3.71 -6.95 5.32
C HIS A 260 -3.06 -5.92 4.42
N TRP A 261 -2.63 -6.36 3.25
CA TRP A 261 -2.18 -5.46 2.20
C TRP A 261 -3.38 -4.67 1.65
N PRO A 262 -3.25 -3.36 1.34
CA PRO A 262 -4.35 -2.54 0.85
C PRO A 262 -4.77 -2.95 -0.57
N THR A 263 -5.75 -3.84 -0.69
CA THR A 263 -6.32 -4.29 -1.96
C THR A 263 -7.69 -3.70 -2.25
N ALA A 264 -8.49 -3.37 -1.23
CA ALA A 264 -9.88 -2.97 -1.40
C ALA A 264 -10.03 -1.74 -2.30
N HIS A 265 -9.16 -0.74 -2.16
CA HIS A 265 -9.19 0.45 -3.03
C HIS A 265 -8.95 0.09 -4.51
N THR A 266 -7.91 -0.72 -4.78
CA THR A 266 -7.57 -1.10 -6.16
C THR A 266 -8.65 -1.96 -6.80
N GLU A 267 -9.25 -2.87 -6.03
CA GLU A 267 -10.35 -3.71 -6.48
C GLU A 267 -11.59 -2.87 -6.76
N ALA A 268 -12.00 -2.00 -5.82
CA ALA A 268 -13.14 -1.12 -5.99
C ALA A 268 -12.96 -0.16 -7.17
N LYS A 269 -11.75 0.38 -7.37
CA LYS A 269 -11.42 1.23 -8.53
C LYS A 269 -11.53 0.46 -9.84
N THR A 270 -10.96 -0.74 -9.90
CA THR A 270 -11.02 -1.61 -11.08
C THR A 270 -12.45 -2.00 -11.40
N ARG A 271 -13.23 -2.42 -10.38
CA ARG A 271 -14.65 -2.74 -10.51
C ARG A 271 -15.46 -1.54 -11.00
N ARG A 272 -15.23 -0.36 -10.42
CA ARG A 272 -15.88 0.89 -10.87
C ARG A 272 -15.55 1.20 -12.33
N GLN A 273 -14.29 1.08 -12.74
CA GLN A 273 -13.88 1.34 -14.13
C GLN A 273 -14.56 0.37 -15.10
N ARG A 274 -14.57 -0.93 -14.78
CA ARG A 274 -15.28 -1.95 -15.57
C ARG A 274 -16.76 -1.63 -15.68
N CYS A 275 -17.44 -1.39 -14.56
CA CYS A 275 -18.87 -1.05 -14.56
C CYS A 275 -19.16 0.25 -15.32
N SER A 276 -18.31 1.28 -15.20
CA SER A 276 -18.48 2.53 -15.95
C SER A 276 -18.33 2.30 -17.45
N SER A 277 -17.34 1.51 -17.89
CA SER A 277 -17.13 1.19 -19.30
C SER A 277 -18.35 0.49 -19.91
N ILE A 278 -18.86 -0.54 -19.23
CA ILE A 278 -20.09 -1.26 -19.63
C ILE A 278 -21.26 -0.28 -19.79
N LEU A 279 -21.46 0.61 -18.82
CA LEU A 279 -22.55 1.58 -18.85
C LEU A 279 -22.37 2.64 -19.94
N ASP A 280 -21.13 3.04 -20.22
CA ASP A 280 -20.80 4.00 -21.28
C ASP A 280 -20.98 3.37 -22.67
N GLN A 281 -20.66 2.08 -22.85
CA GLN A 281 -20.94 1.31 -24.07
C GLN A 281 -22.45 1.14 -24.28
N LEU A 282 -23.20 0.71 -23.25
CA LEU A 282 -24.66 0.62 -23.30
C LEU A 282 -25.33 1.95 -23.65
N LEU A 283 -24.79 3.06 -23.15
CA LEU A 283 -25.24 4.41 -23.51
C LEU A 283 -24.91 4.75 -24.97
N ALA A 284 -23.74 4.34 -25.47
CA ALA A 284 -23.35 4.52 -26.86
C ALA A 284 -24.21 3.69 -27.83
N ASN A 285 -24.69 2.52 -27.41
CA ASN A 285 -25.54 1.65 -28.23
C ASN A 285 -26.91 2.25 -28.55
N GLN A 286 -27.37 3.25 -27.79
CA GLN A 286 -28.53 4.05 -28.17
C GLN A 286 -28.41 4.66 -29.57
N TRP A 287 -27.18 4.80 -30.08
CA TRP A 287 -26.83 5.39 -31.36
C TRP A 287 -26.43 4.36 -32.43
N ALA A 288 -26.12 3.11 -32.04
CA ALA A 288 -25.57 2.07 -32.92
C ALA A 288 -26.62 1.06 -33.45
N ALA A 289 -27.87 1.13 -32.98
CA ALA A 289 -28.91 0.20 -33.41
C ALA A 289 -29.11 0.23 -34.94
N PRO A 290 -29.15 -0.94 -35.61
CA PRO A 290 -29.11 -1.05 -37.05
C PRO A 290 -30.25 -0.27 -37.72
N ASN A 291 -29.90 0.40 -38.82
CA ASN A 291 -30.86 1.08 -39.67
C ASN A 291 -31.95 0.10 -40.11
N SER A 292 -33.17 0.61 -40.14
CA SER A 292 -34.48 -0.05 -40.24
C SER A 292 -34.75 -0.86 -41.52
N SER A 293 -33.75 -1.27 -42.31
CA SER A 293 -33.99 -2.01 -43.56
C SER A 293 -34.24 -3.51 -43.37
N GLY A 294 -33.88 -4.10 -42.22
CA GLY A 294 -34.15 -5.51 -41.87
C GLY A 294 -35.18 -5.72 -40.76
N ALA A 295 -35.60 -4.64 -40.08
CA ALA A 295 -36.43 -4.69 -38.87
C ALA A 295 -37.91 -5.05 -39.16
N GLU A 296 -38.39 -4.81 -40.38
CA GLU A 296 -39.76 -5.14 -40.79
C GLU A 296 -40.02 -6.64 -40.90
N MET A 297 -38.98 -7.46 -41.12
CA MET A 297 -39.11 -8.92 -41.27
C MET A 297 -39.26 -9.66 -39.93
N PHE A 298 -38.81 -9.07 -38.82
CA PHE A 298 -38.86 -9.67 -37.47
C PHE A 298 -39.78 -8.91 -36.50
N GLY A 299 -40.52 -7.88 -36.96
CA GLY A 299 -41.40 -7.09 -36.10
C GLY A 299 -40.68 -6.33 -34.99
N ILE A 300 -39.37 -6.08 -35.16
CA ILE A 300 -38.54 -5.42 -34.15
C ILE A 300 -38.84 -3.93 -34.23
N SER A 301 -39.76 -3.47 -33.38
CA SER A 301 -40.04 -2.04 -33.20
C SER A 301 -38.73 -1.31 -32.90
N ALA A 302 -38.42 -0.31 -33.73
CA ALA A 302 -37.23 0.52 -33.58
C ALA A 302 -37.06 0.94 -32.11
N SER A 303 -35.91 0.59 -31.52
CA SER A 303 -35.58 0.80 -30.12
C SER A 303 -36.08 2.17 -29.63
N SER A 304 -37.09 2.19 -28.75
CA SER A 304 -37.71 3.39 -28.18
C SER A 304 -36.75 4.21 -27.28
N PHE A 305 -35.52 3.72 -27.10
CA PHE A 305 -34.55 4.16 -26.10
C PHE A 305 -33.54 5.18 -26.62
N ARG A 306 -33.81 5.79 -27.78
CA ARG A 306 -32.91 6.79 -28.38
C ARG A 306 -32.99 8.11 -27.60
N PHE A 307 -31.85 8.80 -27.49
CA PHE A 307 -31.74 10.16 -26.98
C PHE A 307 -31.95 10.36 -25.46
N LEU A 308 -31.81 9.31 -24.64
CA LEU A 308 -31.85 9.47 -23.18
C LEU A 308 -30.55 10.14 -22.69
N PRO A 309 -30.64 11.25 -21.93
CA PRO A 309 -29.44 11.84 -21.34
C PRO A 309 -28.84 10.86 -20.33
N LYS A 310 -27.50 10.82 -20.25
CA LYS A 310 -26.72 9.87 -19.42
C LYS A 310 -27.31 9.66 -18.03
N ARG A 311 -27.70 10.74 -17.34
CA ARG A 311 -28.28 10.66 -15.99
C ARG A 311 -29.60 9.86 -15.92
N ARG A 312 -30.54 10.08 -16.85
CA ARG A 312 -31.82 9.35 -16.89
C ARG A 312 -31.62 7.91 -17.33
N PHE A 313 -30.72 7.69 -18.29
CA PHE A 313 -30.35 6.33 -18.69
C PHE A 313 -29.80 5.53 -17.50
N LEU A 314 -28.88 6.10 -16.74
CA LEU A 314 -28.23 5.41 -15.61
C LEU A 314 -29.15 5.15 -14.41
N LEU A 315 -30.03 6.10 -14.08
CA LEU A 315 -30.86 6.01 -12.87
C LEU A 315 -32.18 5.28 -13.09
N ASP A 316 -32.81 5.48 -14.25
CA ASP A 316 -34.18 5.00 -14.49
C ASP A 316 -34.20 3.79 -15.42
N PHE A 317 -33.37 3.79 -16.47
CA PHE A 317 -33.48 2.82 -17.55
C PHE A 317 -32.57 1.60 -17.38
N ALA A 318 -31.28 1.82 -17.10
CA ALA A 318 -30.29 0.75 -16.94
C ALA A 318 -30.68 -0.26 -15.84
N PRO A 319 -31.20 0.13 -14.66
CA PRO A 319 -31.62 -0.83 -13.65
C PRO A 319 -32.81 -1.68 -14.10
N SER A 320 -33.81 -1.07 -14.75
CA SER A 320 -35.01 -1.75 -15.23
C SER A 320 -34.72 -2.68 -16.40
N THR A 321 -33.83 -2.30 -17.31
CA THR A 321 -33.41 -3.19 -18.41
C THR A 321 -32.58 -4.36 -17.92
N LEU A 322 -31.66 -4.14 -16.98
CA LEU A 322 -30.90 -5.22 -16.37
C LEU A 322 -31.80 -6.19 -15.61
N SER A 323 -32.83 -5.69 -14.89
CA SER A 323 -33.78 -6.55 -14.19
C SER A 323 -34.67 -7.33 -15.17
N LEU A 324 -35.11 -6.72 -16.27
CA LEU A 324 -35.85 -7.41 -17.33
C LEU A 324 -35.00 -8.48 -18.02
N LEU A 325 -33.73 -8.18 -18.32
CA LEU A 325 -32.80 -9.14 -18.93
C LEU A 325 -32.49 -10.29 -17.96
N SER A 326 -32.26 -9.98 -16.69
CA SER A 326 -32.06 -11.02 -15.65
C SER A 326 -33.30 -11.89 -15.45
N PHE A 327 -34.49 -11.30 -15.47
CA PHE A 327 -35.75 -12.04 -15.30
C PHE A 327 -36.00 -12.98 -16.49
N THR A 328 -35.85 -12.46 -17.71
CA THR A 328 -36.01 -13.25 -18.95
C THR A 328 -34.92 -14.29 -19.15
N ALA A 329 -33.70 -14.05 -18.68
CA ALA A 329 -32.64 -15.07 -18.66
C ALA A 329 -32.90 -16.16 -17.62
N SER A 330 -33.41 -15.81 -16.43
CA SER A 330 -33.67 -16.77 -15.35
C SER A 330 -34.79 -17.78 -15.64
N SER A 331 -35.67 -17.48 -16.60
CA SER A 331 -36.72 -18.42 -17.02
C SER A 331 -36.21 -19.49 -17.98
N LEU A 332 -34.98 -19.36 -18.49
CA LEU A 332 -34.36 -20.33 -19.40
C LEU A 332 -33.44 -21.27 -18.63
N ARG A 333 -33.59 -22.57 -18.88
CA ARG A 333 -32.69 -23.59 -18.32
C ARG A 333 -31.37 -23.61 -19.11
N PRO A 334 -30.21 -23.89 -18.47
CA PRO A 334 -28.93 -24.02 -19.16
C PRO A 334 -28.85 -25.38 -19.90
N LEU A 335 -29.67 -25.55 -20.92
CA LEU A 335 -29.75 -26.73 -21.76
C LEU A 335 -29.51 -26.34 -23.22
N ASN A 336 -29.12 -27.31 -24.06
CA ASN A 336 -29.04 -27.08 -25.50
C ASN A 336 -30.39 -26.58 -26.03
N ALA A 337 -30.37 -25.54 -26.86
CA ALA A 337 -31.57 -24.88 -27.39
C ALA A 337 -32.52 -25.84 -28.15
N GLN A 338 -32.01 -26.97 -28.64
CA GLN A 338 -32.79 -28.03 -29.29
C GLN A 338 -33.76 -28.77 -28.34
N LEU A 339 -33.53 -28.68 -27.02
CA LEU A 339 -34.33 -29.35 -25.99
C LEU A 339 -35.41 -28.44 -25.39
N TYR A 340 -35.55 -27.21 -25.90
CA TYR A 340 -36.51 -26.24 -25.38
C TYR A 340 -37.94 -26.59 -25.79
N SER A 341 -38.85 -26.43 -24.84
CA SER A 341 -40.29 -26.43 -25.10
C SER A 341 -40.69 -25.24 -25.98
N GLN A 342 -41.87 -25.31 -26.63
CA GLN A 342 -42.37 -24.20 -27.44
C GLN A 342 -42.43 -22.87 -26.67
N GLN A 343 -42.78 -22.90 -25.38
CA GLN A 343 -42.79 -21.70 -24.54
C GLN A 343 -41.37 -21.15 -24.28
N GLU A 344 -40.40 -22.02 -23.99
CA GLU A 344 -38.99 -21.62 -23.80
C GLU A 344 -38.38 -21.05 -25.09
N THR A 345 -38.74 -21.57 -26.27
CA THR A 345 -38.28 -21.00 -27.55
C THR A 345 -38.81 -19.59 -27.78
N VAL A 346 -40.04 -19.30 -27.37
CA VAL A 346 -40.61 -17.94 -27.43
C VAL A 346 -39.89 -17.02 -26.45
N HIS A 347 -39.62 -17.48 -25.22
CA HIS A 347 -38.84 -16.71 -24.24
C HIS A 347 -37.42 -16.43 -24.73
N LEU A 348 -36.76 -17.39 -25.37
CA LEU A 348 -35.44 -17.20 -25.97
C LEU A 348 -35.48 -16.15 -27.09
N THR A 349 -36.49 -16.20 -27.96
CA THR A 349 -36.66 -15.24 -29.05
C THR A 349 -36.87 -13.82 -28.50
N ASN A 350 -37.68 -13.68 -27.45
CA ASN A 350 -37.90 -12.41 -26.77
C ASN A 350 -36.62 -11.88 -26.10
N LEU A 351 -35.82 -12.75 -25.48
CA LEU A 351 -34.54 -12.40 -24.89
C LEU A 351 -33.57 -11.89 -25.96
N VAL A 352 -33.39 -12.63 -27.07
CA VAL A 352 -32.53 -12.22 -28.18
C VAL A 352 -32.99 -10.89 -28.79
N THR A 353 -34.30 -10.71 -28.96
CA THR A 353 -34.87 -9.44 -29.45
C THR A 353 -34.55 -8.28 -28.50
N LEU A 354 -34.66 -8.50 -27.19
CA LEU A 354 -34.31 -7.50 -26.18
C LEU A 354 -32.81 -7.18 -26.21
N MET A 355 -31.95 -8.19 -26.34
CA MET A 355 -30.50 -8.01 -26.42
C MET A 355 -30.09 -7.20 -27.66
N LEU A 356 -30.65 -7.55 -28.83
CA LEU A 356 -30.45 -6.80 -30.07
C LEU A 356 -30.95 -5.35 -29.94
N SER A 357 -32.07 -5.13 -29.24
CA SER A 357 -32.60 -3.77 -29.01
C SER A 357 -31.71 -2.90 -28.13
N LEU A 358 -30.85 -3.53 -27.30
CA LEU A 358 -29.86 -2.89 -26.44
C LEU A 358 -28.48 -2.79 -27.12
N GLY A 359 -28.34 -3.31 -28.34
CA GLY A 359 -27.06 -3.39 -29.05
C GLY A 359 -26.05 -4.34 -28.39
N LEU A 360 -26.53 -5.33 -27.63
CA LEU A 360 -25.68 -6.31 -26.96
C LEU A 360 -25.33 -7.44 -27.93
N ASP A 361 -24.03 -7.74 -28.03
CA ASP A 361 -23.50 -8.83 -28.85
C ASP A 361 -22.75 -9.85 -27.99
N PHE A 362 -22.63 -11.09 -28.48
CA PHE A 362 -21.79 -12.10 -27.82
C PHE A 362 -20.37 -12.03 -28.36
N SER A 363 -19.39 -11.70 -27.51
CA SER A 363 -17.98 -11.77 -27.85
C SER A 363 -17.35 -13.06 -27.34
N PRO A 364 -16.63 -13.82 -28.19
CA PRO A 364 -15.89 -15.00 -27.74
C PRO A 364 -14.68 -14.56 -26.93
N GLN A 365 -14.64 -14.92 -25.64
CA GLN A 365 -13.45 -14.77 -24.80
C GLN A 365 -12.86 -16.13 -24.46
N GLN A 366 -11.54 -16.24 -24.57
CA GLN A 366 -10.85 -17.47 -24.22
C GLN A 366 -10.58 -17.50 -22.72
N ASN A 367 -11.10 -18.51 -22.03
CA ASN A 367 -10.86 -18.70 -20.61
C ASN A 367 -9.38 -19.04 -20.41
N THR A 368 -8.67 -18.21 -19.63
CA THR A 368 -7.21 -18.31 -19.44
C THR A 368 -6.76 -19.56 -18.69
N GLU A 369 -7.68 -20.25 -17.99
CA GLU A 369 -7.37 -21.42 -17.18
C GLU A 369 -7.72 -22.74 -17.88
N THR A 370 -8.82 -22.78 -18.64
CA THR A 370 -9.31 -23.99 -19.34
C THR A 370 -8.99 -24.01 -20.83
N GLY A 371 -8.70 -22.85 -21.44
CA GLY A 371 -8.46 -22.70 -22.87
C GLY A 371 -9.73 -22.78 -23.74
N GLU A 372 -10.89 -23.01 -23.13
CA GLU A 372 -12.20 -23.05 -23.80
C GLU A 372 -12.66 -21.63 -24.18
N VAL A 373 -13.40 -21.53 -25.29
CA VAL A 373 -13.98 -20.25 -25.75
C VAL A 373 -15.35 -20.10 -25.11
N GLU A 374 -15.45 -19.22 -24.12
CA GLU A 374 -16.71 -18.85 -23.49
C GLU A 374 -17.27 -17.60 -24.20
N LEU A 375 -18.55 -17.64 -24.55
CA LEU A 375 -19.25 -16.50 -25.13
C LEU A 375 -19.69 -15.57 -24.00
N HIS A 376 -19.02 -14.42 -23.88
CA HIS A 376 -19.41 -13.38 -22.94
C HIS A 376 -20.32 -12.38 -23.62
N LEU A 377 -21.30 -11.89 -22.87
CA LEU A 377 -22.17 -10.82 -23.34
C LEU A 377 -21.42 -9.49 -23.25
N ASP A 378 -21.11 -8.91 -24.39
CA ASP A 378 -20.40 -7.63 -24.52
C ASP A 378 -21.39 -6.52 -24.87
N PRO A 379 -21.41 -5.42 -24.10
CA PRO A 379 -22.15 -4.22 -24.44
C PRO A 379 -21.46 -3.33 -25.45
#